data_AF-A0A378LTW0-F1
#
_entry.id   AF-A0A378LTW0-F1
#
_cell.length_a   1.000
_cell.length_b   1.000
_cell.length_c   1.000
_cell.angle_alpha   90.00
_cell.angle_beta   90.00
_cell.angle_gamma   90.00
#
_symmetry.space_group_name_H-M   'P 1'
#
loop_
_entity.id
_entity.type
_entity.pdbx_description
1 polymer ?
#
loop_
_entity_poly.entity_id
_entity_poly.type
_entity_poly.pdbx_seq_one_letter_code
_entity_poly.pdbx_strand_id
1 'polypeptide(L)' 'MLQWLLRLLLVISGSIASWFVARDELNFPIVQMVIAVVLFTLFISIIAFWPELKNWLQRIRKK' A
#
# COMPACT_ATOMS: atom_id res chain seq x y z
N MET A 1 -17.78 -9.06 1.02
CA MET A 1 -16.45 -9.41 1.60
C MET A 1 -15.35 -8.49 1.12
N LEU A 2 -15.17 -8.28 -0.20
CA LEU A 2 -14.21 -7.32 -0.79
C LEU A 2 -14.31 -5.88 -0.25
N GLN A 3 -15.52 -5.40 0.04
CA GLN A 3 -15.74 -4.05 0.59
C GLN A 3 -15.02 -3.80 1.91
N TRP A 4 -14.89 -4.83 2.76
CA TRP A 4 -14.23 -4.68 4.05
C TRP A 4 -12.70 -4.57 3.89
N LEU A 5 -12.14 -5.31 2.92
CA LEU A 5 -10.74 -5.21 2.53
C LEU A 5 -10.40 -3.82 1.98
N LEU A 6 -11.23 -3.30 1.06
CA LEU A 6 -11.06 -1.96 0.51
C LEU A 6 -11.18 -0.88 1.59
N ARG A 7 -12.08 -1.05 2.57
CA ARG A 7 -12.19 -0.14 3.73
C ARG A 7 -10.92 -0.14 4.56
N LEU A 8 -10.36 -1.30 4.90
CA LEU A 8 -9.10 -1.37 5.64
C LEU A 8 -7.98 -0.67 4.88
N LEU A 9 -7.87 -0.92 3.57
CA LEU A 9 -6.87 -0.27 2.73
C LEU A 9 -7.03 1.26 2.71
N LEU A 10 -8.26 1.76 2.61
CA LEU A 10 -8.54 3.19 2.65
C LEU A 10 -8.28 3.83 4.01
N VAL A 11 -8.53 3.11 5.11
CA VAL A 11 -8.20 3.56 6.48
C VAL A 11 -6.69 3.66 6.68
N ILE A 12 -5.95 2.67 6.20
CA ILE A 12 -4.48 2.66 6.24
C ILE A 12 -3.93 3.79 5.37
N SER A 13 -4.45 3.94 4.14
CA SER A 13 -4.05 5.03 3.26
C SER A 13 -4.35 6.40 3.87
N GLY A 14 -5.53 6.61 4.44
CA GLY A 14 -5.89 7.88 5.09
C GLY A 14 -5.00 8.20 6.28
N SER A 15 -4.60 7.19 7.05
CA SER A 15 -3.66 7.35 8.16
C SER A 15 -2.28 7.78 7.66
N ILE A 16 -1.77 7.15 6.60
CA ILE A 16 -0.48 7.49 6.00
C ILE A 16 -0.53 8.86 5.34
N ALA A 17 -1.62 9.18 4.62
CA ALA A 17 -1.84 10.48 4.00
C ALA A 17 -1.82 11.62 5.04
N SER A 18 -2.35 11.37 6.24
CA SER A 18 -2.34 12.34 7.34
C SER A 18 -0.96 12.65 7.90
N TRP A 19 0.07 11.84 7.60
CA TRP A 19 1.45 12.16 7.92
C TRP A 19 2.11 13.07 6.88
N PHE A 20 1.61 13.07 5.64
CA PHE A 20 2.18 13.88 4.55
C PHE A 20 1.43 15.19 4.32
N VAL A 21 0.11 15.21 4.57
CA VAL A 21 -0.77 16.38 4.31
C VAL A 21 -1.77 16.57 5.45
N ALA A 22 -2.07 17.82 5.78
CA ALA A 22 -3.05 18.18 6.78
C ALA A 22 -4.46 17.73 6.36
N ARG A 23 -5.25 17.21 7.31
CA ARG A 23 -6.59 16.67 7.04
C ARG A 23 -7.60 17.69 6.51
N ASP A 24 -7.39 18.97 6.83
CA ASP A 24 -8.27 20.07 6.41
C ASP A 24 -7.89 20.68 5.05
N GLU A 25 -6.89 20.11 4.39
CA GLU A 25 -6.40 20.64 3.12
C GLU A 25 -7.17 20.05 1.94
N LEU A 26 -7.50 20.89 0.95
CA LEU A 26 -8.30 20.47 -0.22
C LEU A 26 -7.65 19.31 -1.00
N ASN A 27 -6.32 19.20 -0.91
CA ASN A 27 -5.53 18.19 -1.59
C ASN A 27 -5.50 16.84 -0.87
N PHE A 28 -5.99 16.77 0.38
CA PHE A 28 -5.96 15.55 1.19
C PHE A 28 -6.59 14.32 0.50
N PRO A 29 -7.79 14.41 -0.12
CA PRO A 29 -8.40 13.28 -0.81
C PRO A 29 -7.58 12.78 -2.00
N ILE A 30 -6.88 13.69 -2.70
CA ILE A 30 -6.03 13.37 -3.85
C ILE A 30 -4.81 12.58 -3.37
N VAL A 31 -4.13 13.07 -2.34
CA VAL A 31 -2.95 12.41 -1.75
C VAL A 31 -3.33 11.06 -1.16
N GLN A 32 -4.48 10.97 -0.48
CA GLN A 32 -5.03 9.70 0.00
C GLN A 32 -5.29 8.71 -1.14
N MET A 33 -5.83 9.15 -2.27
CA MET A 33 -6.02 8.28 -3.43
C MET A 33 -4.69 7.78 -4.01
N VAL A 34 -3.70 8.66 -4.16
CA VAL A 34 -2.37 8.29 -4.67
C VAL A 34 -1.73 7.23 -3.76
N ILE A 35 -1.75 7.46 -2.44
CA ILE A 35 -1.22 6.50 -1.47
C ILE A 35 -2.00 5.18 -1.50
N ALA A 36 -3.32 5.22 -1.65
CA ALA A 36 -4.15 4.02 -1.73
C ALA A 36 -3.78 3.18 -2.97
N VAL A 37 -3.57 3.81 -4.12
CA VAL A 37 -3.15 3.12 -5.35
C VAL A 37 -1.76 2.51 -5.17
N VAL A 38 -0.80 3.26 -4.64
CA VAL A 38 0.56 2.74 -4.41
C VAL A 38 0.54 1.54 -3.47
N LEU A 39 -0.19 1.61 -2.34
CA LEU A 39 -0.34 0.48 -1.42
C LEU A 39 -1.02 -0.72 -2.07
N PHE A 40 -2.06 -0.47 -2.88
CA PHE A 40 -2.76 -1.53 -3.60
C PHE A 40 -1.86 -2.24 -4.60
N THR A 41 -1.14 -1.47 -5.42
CA THR A 41 -0.17 -2.00 -6.38
C THR A 41 0.91 -2.80 -5.66
N LEU A 42 1.47 -2.26 -4.56
CA LEU A 42 2.49 -2.95 -3.78
C LEU A 42 1.96 -4.27 -3.19
N PHE A 43 0.73 -4.27 -2.69
CA PHE A 43 0.07 -5.47 -2.17
C PHE A 43 -0.11 -6.54 -3.26
N ILE A 44 -0.61 -6.15 -4.45
CA ILE A 44 -0.74 -7.06 -5.59
C ILE A 44 0.63 -7.55 -6.04
N SER A 45 1.63 -6.68 -6.14
CA SER A 45 2.99 -7.07 -6.52
C SER A 45 3.59 -8.07 -5.52
N ILE A 46 3.39 -7.88 -4.23
CA ILE A 46 3.86 -8.85 -3.21
C ILE A 46 3.18 -10.20 -3.42
N ILE A 47 1.87 -10.24 -3.68
CA ILE A 47 1.14 -11.49 -3.91
C ILE A 47 1.58 -12.15 -5.22
N ALA A 48 1.63 -11.39 -6.31
CA ALA A 48 1.94 -11.89 -7.65
C ALA A 48 3.39 -12.38 -7.73
N PHE A 49 4.33 -11.65 -7.14
CA PHE A 49 5.75 -11.98 -7.14
C PHE A 49 6.19 -12.70 -5.87
N TRP A 50 5.27 -13.16 -5.00
CA TRP A 50 5.62 -13.86 -3.76
C TRP A 50 6.67 -14.98 -3.92
N PRO A 51 6.53 -15.92 -4.88
CA PRO A 51 7.52 -16.98 -5.07
C PRO A 51 8.87 -16.44 -5.56
N GLU A 52 8.86 -15.52 -6.51
CA GLU A 52 10.07 -14.86 -7.03
C GLU A 52 10.79 -14.07 -5.92
N LEU A 53 10.05 -13.31 -5.11
CA LEU A 53 10.57 -12.54 -3.97
C LEU A 53 11.19 -13.47 -2.93
N LYS A 54 10.53 -14.58 -2.59
CA LYS A 54 11.05 -15.56 -1.61
C LYS A 54 12.35 -16.18 -2.11
N ASN A 55 12.39 -16.57 -3.39
CA ASN A 55 13.59 -17.14 -4.01
C ASN A 55 14.73 -16.11 -4.11
N TRP A 56 14.42 -14.85 -4.41
CA TRP A 56 15.39 -13.75 -4.45
C TRP A 56 15.94 -13.43 -3.06
N LEU A 57 15.07 -13.35 -2.04
CA LEU A 57 15.46 -13.11 -0.65
C LEU A 57 16.35 -14.24 -0.11
N GLN A 58 16.03 -15.50 -0.45
CA GLN A 58 16.87 -16.65 -0.10
C GLN A 58 18.24 -16.62 -0.78
N ARG A 59 18.33 -16.12 -2.02
CA ARG A 59 19.61 -15.92 -2.73
C ARG A 59 20.46 -14.86 -2.05
N ILE A 60 19.86 -13.76 -1.58
CA ILE A 60 20.58 -12.71 -0.85
C ILE A 60 21.09 -13.23 0.49
N ARG A 61 20.29 -14.03 1.21
CA ARG A 61 20.68 -14.57 2.53
C ARG A 61 21.77 -15.67 2.46
N LYS A 62 22.01 -16.26 1.30
CA LYS A 62 23.06 -17.28 1.09
C LYS A 62 24.42 -16.70 0.68
N LYS A 63 24.51 -15.39 0.48
CA LYS A 63 25.75 -14.69 0.13
C LYS A 63 26.27 -13.95 1.36
#